data_AF-A0ABD5WTH6-F1
#
_entry.id   AF-A0ABD5WTH6-F1
#
_cell.length_a   1.000
_cell.length_b   1.000
_cell.length_c   1.000
_cell.angle_alpha   90.00
_cell.angle_beta   90.00
_cell.angle_gamma   90.00
#
_symmetry.space_group_name_H-M   'P 1'
#
loop_
_entity.id
_entity.type
_entity.pdbx_description
1 polymer ?
#
loop_
_entity_poly.entity_id
_entity_poly.type
_entity_poly.pdbx_seq_one_letter_code
_entity_poly.pdbx_strand_id
1 'polypeptide(L)'
;MRWIIIHVTEGSYEGTISWFKDPDANVSTHYVIENDSNAEITKMLNRGDIGWHAGNGGYNDTSLGFEHEGTPTRPPSPTRSTARRRKSSGTSPTSATSR
;
A
#
# COMPACT_ATOMS: atom_id res chain seq x y z
N MET A 1 -2.91 19.85 -8.87
CA MET A 1 -3.06 18.44 -8.44
C MET A 1 -3.61 17.61 -9.58
N ARG A 2 -2.92 16.52 -9.91
CA ARG A 2 -3.22 15.57 -10.98
C ARG A 2 -3.13 14.11 -10.50
N TRP A 3 -2.32 13.85 -9.47
CA TRP A 3 -2.02 12.50 -9.00
C TRP A 3 -2.32 12.31 -7.51
N ILE A 4 -2.61 11.06 -7.15
CA ILE A 4 -2.58 10.53 -5.80
C ILE A 4 -1.53 9.42 -5.82
N ILE A 5 -0.53 9.49 -4.94
CA ILE A 5 0.52 8.50 -4.83
C ILE A 5 0.41 7.85 -3.45
N ILE A 6 0.36 6.52 -3.45
CA ILE A 6 0.17 5.70 -2.27
C ILE A 6 1.44 4.88 -2.06
N HIS A 7 1.95 4.93 -0.85
CA HIS A 7 3.18 4.28 -0.39
C HIS A 7 2.92 3.41 0.83
N VAL A 8 3.88 2.56 1.15
CA VAL A 8 3.96 1.85 2.44
C VAL A 8 5.20 2.32 3.18
N THR A 9 5.10 2.51 4.49
CA THR A 9 6.13 3.21 5.28
C THR A 9 7.31 2.35 5.70
N GLU A 10 7.15 1.03 5.63
CA GLU A 10 8.09 0.04 6.21
C GLU A 10 8.29 0.21 7.73
N GLY A 11 7.28 0.71 8.44
CA GLY A 11 7.33 0.98 9.88
C GLY A 11 5.95 1.13 10.51
N SER A 12 5.93 1.55 11.78
CA SER A 12 4.68 1.83 12.50
C SER A 12 4.12 3.23 12.16
N TYR A 13 2.84 3.45 12.47
CA TYR A 13 2.16 4.72 12.26
C TYR A 13 2.85 5.89 12.98
N GLU A 14 3.09 5.76 14.29
CA GLU A 14 3.74 6.80 15.09
C GLU A 14 5.20 6.99 14.69
N GLY A 15 5.89 5.90 14.34
CA GLY A 15 7.27 5.95 13.85
C GLY A 15 7.37 6.73 12.55
N THR A 16 6.43 6.51 11.64
CA THR A 16 6.33 7.24 10.36
C THR A 16 6.09 8.73 10.59
N ILE A 17 5.14 9.08 11.46
CA ILE A 17 4.86 10.48 11.80
C ILE A 17 6.09 11.15 12.40
N SER A 18 6.79 10.45 13.31
CA SER A 18 8.03 10.94 13.88
C SER A 18 9.10 11.18 12.81
N TRP A 19 9.25 10.24 11.87
CA TRP A 19 10.22 10.34 10.77
C TRP A 19 9.95 11.55 9.87
N PHE A 20 8.70 11.79 9.47
CA PHE A 20 8.36 12.96 8.64
C PHE A 20 8.40 14.30 9.40
N LYS A 21 8.55 14.29 10.72
CA LYS A 21 8.81 15.50 11.52
C LYS A 21 10.29 15.80 11.69
N ASP A 22 11.16 14.83 11.40
CA ASP A 22 12.61 15.00 11.48
C ASP A 22 13.10 15.82 10.27
N PRO A 23 13.65 17.03 10.46
CA PRO A 23 14.18 17.83 9.35
C PRO A 23 15.34 17.13 8.63
N ASP A 24 16.06 16.22 9.28
CA ASP A 24 17.19 15.50 8.70
C ASP A 24 16.75 14.33 7.78
N ALA A 25 15.47 13.92 7.85
CA ALA A 25 14.92 12.86 7.01
C ALA A 25 14.86 13.25 5.51
N ASN A 26 14.79 14.56 5.20
CA ASN A 26 14.74 15.09 3.83
C ASN A 26 13.63 14.48 2.94
N VAL A 27 12.54 14.01 3.56
CA VAL A 27 11.35 13.47 2.90
C VAL A 27 10.10 14.01 3.59
N SER A 28 8.98 14.07 2.87
CA SER A 28 7.71 14.51 3.43
C SER A 28 6.52 13.97 2.65
N THR A 29 5.40 13.78 3.32
CA THR A 29 4.13 13.33 2.74
C THR A 29 2.99 14.23 3.16
N HIS A 30 1.81 14.10 2.54
CA HIS A 30 0.64 14.88 2.94
C HIS A 30 -0.16 14.19 4.05
N TYR A 31 -0.26 12.87 4.01
CA TYR A 31 -1.02 12.08 4.97
C TYR A 31 -0.29 10.79 5.34
N VAL A 32 -0.38 10.43 6.63
CA VAL A 32 -0.02 9.11 7.15
C VAL A 32 -1.30 8.43 7.62
N ILE A 33 -1.46 7.15 7.31
CA ILE A 33 -2.67 6.36 7.56
C ILE A 33 -2.29 5.12 8.36
N GLU A 34 -2.95 4.91 9.49
CA GLU A 34 -2.87 3.70 10.30
C GLU A 34 -3.65 2.57 9.60
N ASN A 35 -3.09 1.37 9.59
CA ASN A 35 -3.71 0.21 8.92
C ASN A 35 -4.53 -0.69 9.87
N ASP A 36 -4.60 -0.35 11.16
CA ASP A 36 -5.34 -1.11 12.17
C ASP A 36 -6.75 -0.52 12.42
N SER A 37 -7.44 -1.10 13.40
CA SER A 37 -8.85 -0.99 13.73
C SER A 37 -9.32 0.42 14.12
N ASN A 38 -8.44 1.31 14.54
CA ASN A 38 -8.78 2.70 14.84
C ASN A 38 -8.78 3.59 13.58
N ALA A 39 -8.13 3.14 12.50
CA ALA A 39 -8.06 3.78 11.19
C ALA A 39 -7.73 5.29 11.28
N GLU A 40 -6.75 5.65 12.10
CA GLU A 40 -6.34 7.04 12.23
C GLU A 40 -5.67 7.58 10.95
N ILE A 41 -5.88 8.87 10.69
CA ILE A 41 -5.24 9.60 9.59
C ILE A 41 -4.63 10.88 10.13
N THR A 42 -3.31 11.01 10.05
CA THR A 42 -2.60 12.24 10.40
C THR A 42 -2.27 13.02 9.14
N LYS A 43 -2.70 14.28 9.11
CA LYS A 43 -2.28 15.25 8.09
C LYS A 43 -0.92 15.85 8.47
N MET A 44 0.06 15.74 7.57
CA MET A 44 1.43 16.22 7.76
C MET A 44 1.67 17.55 7.04
N LEU A 45 1.17 17.71 5.81
CA LEU A 45 1.31 18.93 5.01
C LEU A 45 -0.05 19.47 4.56
N ASN A 46 -0.13 20.77 4.25
CA ASN A 46 -1.31 21.29 3.59
C ASN A 46 -1.33 20.86 2.12
N ARG A 47 -2.52 20.76 1.55
CA ARG A 47 -2.73 20.42 0.14
C ARG A 47 -1.97 21.34 -0.83
N GLY A 48 -1.66 22.58 -0.43
CA GLY A 48 -0.92 23.54 -1.26
C GLY A 48 0.60 23.45 -1.16
N ASP A 49 1.11 22.71 -0.17
CA ASP A 49 2.55 22.50 0.03
C ASP A 49 3.03 21.33 -0.84
N ILE A 50 4.31 21.33 -1.23
CA ILE A 50 4.89 20.25 -2.04
C ILE A 50 5.51 19.21 -1.12
N GLY A 51 4.97 17.99 -1.13
CA GLY A 51 5.55 16.84 -0.44
C GLY A 51 6.69 16.21 -1.23
N TRP A 52 7.73 15.72 -0.55
CA TRP A 52 8.88 15.05 -1.14
C TRP A 52 8.79 13.54 -0.90
N HIS A 53 7.96 12.85 -1.69
CA HIS A 53 7.64 11.43 -1.50
C HIS A 53 7.77 10.57 -2.78
N ALA A 54 7.73 11.15 -3.98
CA ALA A 54 7.68 10.37 -5.22
C ALA A 54 9.07 10.02 -5.81
N GLY A 55 10.16 10.55 -5.24
CA GLY A 55 11.51 10.45 -5.82
C GLY A 55 11.68 11.22 -7.15
N ASN A 56 10.65 11.95 -7.60
CA ASN A 56 10.63 12.71 -8.84
C ASN A 56 9.89 14.03 -8.64
N GLY A 57 10.57 15.15 -8.91
CA GLY A 57 10.03 16.50 -8.69
C GLY A 57 8.75 16.80 -9.46
N GLY A 58 8.67 16.39 -10.74
CA GLY A 58 7.47 16.65 -11.55
C GLY A 58 6.21 15.94 -11.04
N TYR A 59 6.37 14.77 -10.40
CA TYR A 59 5.27 14.11 -9.70
C TYR A 59 4.95 14.84 -8.39
N ASN A 60 5.95 15.12 -7.55
CA ASN A 60 5.77 15.86 -6.29
C ASN A 60 5.00 17.19 -6.49
N ASP A 61 5.35 17.96 -7.52
CA ASP A 61 4.72 19.26 -7.83
C ASP A 61 3.21 19.15 -8.16
N THR A 62 2.75 17.95 -8.53
CA THR A 62 1.38 17.73 -9.00
C THR A 62 0.64 16.60 -8.27
N SER A 63 1.17 16.10 -7.15
CA SER A 63 0.58 14.97 -6.41
C SER A 63 0.25 15.26 -4.96
N LEU A 64 -0.70 14.50 -4.41
CA LEU A 64 -0.80 14.26 -2.98
C LEU A 64 -0.17 12.92 -2.63
N GLY A 65 0.57 12.88 -1.53
CA GLY A 65 1.24 11.69 -1.01
C GLY A 65 0.49 11.12 0.19
N PHE A 66 0.31 9.80 0.18
CA PHE A 66 -0.33 9.03 1.24
C PHE A 66 0.56 7.86 1.63
N GLU A 67 0.83 7.76 2.91
CA GLU A 67 1.73 6.76 3.48
C GLU A 67 0.94 5.83 4.38
N HIS A 68 0.76 4.58 3.96
CA HIS A 68 0.10 3.56 4.78
C HIS A 68 1.13 2.88 5.68
N GLU A 69 0.83 2.84 6.98
CA GLU A 69 1.60 2.06 7.94
C GLU A 69 1.74 0.61 7.49
N GLY A 70 2.94 0.04 7.60
CA GLY A 70 3.09 -1.39 7.48
C GLY A 70 4.48 -1.79 7.05
N THR A 71 4.74 -3.09 7.09
CA THR A 71 5.97 -3.67 6.56
C THR A 71 5.64 -4.42 5.27
N PRO A 72 6.46 -4.30 4.21
CA PRO A 72 6.30 -5.14 3.04
C PRO A 72 6.49 -6.59 3.49
N THR A 73 5.40 -7.33 3.57
CA THR A 73 5.53 -8.77 3.78
C THR A 73 6.22 -9.31 2.54
N ARG A 74 7.40 -9.93 2.73
CA ARG A 74 7.95 -10.78 1.68
C ARG A 74 6.85 -11.80 1.38
N PRO A 75 6.38 -11.97 0.12
CA PRO A 75 5.54 -13.10 -0.19
C PRO A 75 6.24 -14.33 0.39
N PRO A 76 5.53 -15.26 1.03
CA PRO A 76 6.18 -16.42 1.62
C PRO A 76 7.13 -16.94 0.55
N SER A 77 8.41 -17.14 0.92
CA SER A 77 9.31 -17.87 0.03
C SER A 77 8.53 -19.08 -0.47
N PRO A 78 8.68 -19.52 -1.73
CA PRO A 78 8.15 -20.81 -2.10
C PRO A 78 8.84 -21.83 -1.22
N THR A 79 8.31 -22.04 -0.02
CA THR A 79 8.56 -23.20 0.79
C THR A 79 8.26 -24.31 -0.19
N ARG A 80 9.21 -25.21 -0.38
CA ARG A 80 8.97 -26.44 -1.13
C ARG A 80 7.95 -27.27 -0.34
N SER A 81 6.71 -26.78 -0.26
CA SER A 81 5.54 -27.56 0.08
C SER A 81 5.13 -28.19 -1.24
N THR A 82 5.07 -29.51 -1.23
CA THR A 82 4.65 -30.34 -2.35
C THR A 82 3.40 -29.75 -2.99
N ALA A 83 3.55 -29.20 -4.19
CA ALA A 83 2.46 -28.70 -5.00
C ALA A 83 1.48 -29.84 -5.29
N ARG A 84 0.42 -30.00 -4.47
CA ARG A 84 -0.74 -30.79 -4.88
C ARG A 84 -1.61 -29.90 -5.76
N ARG A 85 -1.23 -29.84 -7.03
CA ARG A 85 -2.04 -29.30 -8.11
C ARG A 85 -3.39 -30.01 -8.13
N ARG A 86 -4.45 -29.35 -7.66
CA ARG A 86 -5.82 -29.79 -7.95
C ARG A 86 -6.12 -29.43 -9.40
N LYS A 87 -5.99 -30.40 -10.31
CA LYS A 87 -6.61 -30.29 -11.64
C LYS A 87 -8.12 -30.24 -11.43
N SER A 88 -8.77 -29.14 -11.80
CA SER A 88 -10.20 -29.12 -12.06
C SER A 88 -10.44 -29.90 -13.36
N SER A 89 -10.89 -31.16 -13.25
CA SER A 89 -11.47 -31.88 -14.37
C SER A 89 -12.87 -31.30 -14.62
N GLY A 90 -13.01 -30.54 -15.69
CA GLY A 90 -14.30 -30.12 -16.20
C GLY A 90 -15.09 -31.34 -16.67
N THR A 91 -16.30 -31.50 -16.13
CA THR A 91 -17.30 -32.40 -16.68
C THR A 91 -18.47 -31.54 -17.13
N SER A 92 -18.69 -31.51 -18.45
CA SER A 92 -19.86 -30.91 -19.09
C SER A 92 -21.15 -31.59 -18.61
N PRO A 93 -22.26 -30.86 -18.41
CA PRO A 93 -23.53 -31.49 -18.05
C PRO A 93 -24.16 -32.09 -19.31
N THR A 94 -24.18 -33.42 -19.42
CA THR A 94 -25.07 -34.11 -20.35
C THR A 94 -26.46 -34.22 -19.72
N SER A 95 -27.42 -33.61 -20.41
CA SER A 95 -28.87 -33.78 -20.31
C SER A 95 -29.28 -35.26 -20.13
N ALA A 96 -30.12 -35.53 -19.13
CA ALA A 96 -30.87 -36.78 -19.02
C ALA A 96 -32.39 -36.46 -19.01
N THR A 97 -33.04 -36.87 -20.10
CA THR A 97 -34.48 -36.97 -20.27
C THR A 97 -34.95 -38.35 -19.80
N SER A 98 -36.13 -38.38 -19.16
CA SER A 98 -37.08 -39.50 -18.99
C SER A 98 -36.67 -40.73 -18.15
N ARG A 99 -37.34 -40.89 -17.00
CA ARG A 99 -38.50 -41.79 -16.83
C ARG A 99 -39.36 -41.32 -15.66
#